data_AF-A0AA39G458-F1
#
_entry.id   AF-A0AA39G458-F1
#
_cell.length_a   1.000
_cell.length_b   1.000
_cell.length_c   1.000
_cell.angle_alpha   90.00
_cell.angle_beta   90.00
_cell.angle_gamma   90.00
#
_symmetry.space_group_name_H-M   'P 1'
#
loop_
_entity.id
_entity.type
_entity.pdbx_description
1 polymer ?
#
loop_
_entity_poly.entity_id
_entity_poly.type
_entity_poly.pdbx_seq_one_letter_code
_entity_poly.pdbx_strand_id
1 'polypeptide(L)'
;MSKENNEESNDHQPRSQSNVKAIPRVKIPPINPCELKVAKILKNQKPSSSLDPEDVLKLSTINITFRHEIPPQHTIERLAGTRVPTKGEKAEIKKYVEIKKGPFDPEEDARIVHNWRKFCKRYKWNKNITHPFLHVKRSGFFYISPVNERRKFVQALAKGLNNRTLYSVYHRFRNIYSSHKQDRYTPDEDRILMNSIHDNLKNGEKPNYAILAKKLNRTRASIWRRYVLLTKKKENDSD
;
A
#
# COMPACT_ATOMS: atom_id res chain seq x y z
N MET A 1 102.18 6.51 -27.06
CA MET A 1 101.13 5.47 -27.19
C MET A 1 100.57 5.20 -25.81
N SER A 2 99.27 5.39 -25.70
CA SER A 2 98.50 5.68 -24.49
C SER A 2 98.37 4.49 -23.53
N LYS A 3 98.31 4.81 -22.23
CA LYS A 3 97.73 3.99 -21.17
C LYS A 3 96.89 4.88 -20.24
N GLU A 4 95.64 4.46 -20.04
CA GLU A 4 94.88 4.37 -18.78
C GLU A 4 95.00 5.48 -17.72
N ASN A 5 93.89 6.13 -17.35
CA ASN A 5 93.08 5.77 -16.16
C ASN A 5 92.04 6.84 -15.77
N ASN A 6 90.86 6.33 -15.38
CA ASN A 6 89.92 6.69 -14.30
C ASN A 6 89.35 8.12 -14.02
N GLU A 7 88.05 8.03 -13.67
CA GLU A 7 87.31 8.67 -12.55
C GLU A 7 86.39 9.91 -12.77
N GLU A 8 85.10 9.61 -12.54
CA GLU A 8 83.99 10.36 -11.89
C GLU A 8 83.89 11.90 -11.96
N SER A 9 82.71 12.42 -12.33
CA SER A 9 81.72 12.99 -11.38
C SER A 9 80.55 13.74 -12.08
N ASN A 10 79.41 13.76 -11.36
CA ASN A 10 78.06 14.27 -11.64
C ASN A 10 77.93 15.69 -12.23
N ASP A 11 76.87 15.97 -13.02
CA ASP A 11 75.72 16.78 -12.52
C ASP A 11 74.46 16.85 -13.42
N HIS A 12 73.38 17.25 -12.74
CA HIS A 12 71.93 17.37 -12.97
C HIS A 12 71.32 17.85 -14.32
N GLN A 13 70.24 17.13 -14.72
CA GLN A 13 68.82 17.53 -15.04
C GLN A 13 68.46 18.86 -15.77
N PRO A 14 67.21 19.05 -16.31
CA PRO A 14 66.09 18.14 -16.58
C PRO A 14 65.42 18.30 -17.99
N ARG A 15 64.57 17.35 -18.39
CA ARG A 15 63.68 17.45 -19.58
C ARG A 15 62.21 17.63 -19.16
N SER A 16 61.57 18.67 -19.70
CA SER A 16 60.18 19.07 -19.48
C SER A 16 59.18 18.14 -20.19
N GLN A 17 58.11 17.76 -19.48
CA GLN A 17 56.92 17.11 -20.05
C GLN A 17 55.72 18.06 -19.93
N SER A 18 54.96 18.15 -21.02
CA SER A 18 53.83 19.04 -21.20
C SER A 18 52.56 18.55 -20.48
N ASN A 19 51.79 19.54 -20.05
CA ASN A 19 50.63 19.51 -19.17
C ASN A 19 49.36 19.04 -19.91
N VAL A 20 48.75 17.92 -19.50
CA VAL A 20 47.34 17.60 -19.79
C VAL A 20 46.61 17.47 -18.45
N LYS A 21 45.76 18.45 -18.13
CA LYS A 21 44.98 18.47 -16.90
C LYS A 21 43.90 17.39 -16.94
N ALA A 22 43.99 16.43 -16.03
CA ALA A 22 42.97 15.42 -15.80
C ALA A 22 41.72 16.04 -15.15
N ILE A 23 40.54 15.76 -15.73
CA ILE A 23 39.23 16.09 -15.14
C ILE A 23 39.05 15.22 -13.88
N PRO A 24 38.72 15.78 -12.71
CA PRO A 24 38.54 14.98 -11.50
C PRO A 24 37.34 14.03 -11.66
N ARG A 25 37.59 12.73 -11.44
CA ARG A 25 36.54 11.71 -11.32
C ARG A 25 35.58 12.10 -10.19
N VAL A 26 34.37 12.52 -10.55
CA VAL A 26 33.25 12.61 -9.61
C VAL A 26 33.02 11.20 -9.05
N LYS A 27 33.21 11.04 -7.74
CA LYS A 27 32.87 9.80 -7.03
C LYS A 27 31.35 9.67 -7.06
N ILE A 28 30.83 8.82 -7.95
CA ILE A 28 29.44 8.39 -7.91
C ILE A 28 29.25 7.66 -6.57
N PRO A 29 28.31 8.06 -5.70
CA PRO A 29 28.09 7.40 -4.43
C PRO A 29 27.71 5.93 -4.65
N PRO A 30 28.17 5.01 -3.77
CA PRO A 30 27.85 3.60 -3.90
C PRO A 30 26.33 3.41 -3.80
N ILE A 31 25.75 2.82 -4.84
CA ILE A 31 24.34 2.42 -4.91
C ILE A 31 23.98 1.66 -3.63
N ASN A 32 22.92 2.10 -2.96
CA ASN A 32 22.53 1.59 -1.65
C ASN A 32 22.24 0.07 -1.75
N PRO A 33 22.75 -0.78 -0.84
CA PRO A 33 22.45 -2.21 -0.80
C PRO A 33 20.94 -2.55 -0.77
N CYS A 34 20.10 -1.58 -0.38
CA CYS A 34 18.64 -1.68 -0.43
C CYS A 34 18.10 -1.63 -1.87
N GLU A 35 18.70 -0.86 -2.77
CA GLU A 35 18.30 -0.70 -4.18
C GLU A 35 18.63 -1.94 -5.03
N LEU A 36 19.76 -2.58 -4.75
CA LEU A 36 20.19 -3.84 -5.37
C LEU A 36 19.29 -5.03 -4.99
N LYS A 37 18.66 -5.00 -3.81
CA LYS A 37 17.69 -6.02 -3.38
C LYS A 37 16.35 -5.87 -4.10
N VAL A 38 15.91 -4.64 -4.36
CA VAL A 38 14.66 -4.36 -5.11
C VAL A 38 14.77 -4.88 -6.55
N ALA A 39 15.88 -4.64 -7.24
CA ALA A 39 16.11 -5.09 -8.61
C ALA A 39 16.12 -6.63 -8.77
N LYS A 40 16.62 -7.37 -7.78
CA LYS A 40 16.66 -8.85 -7.80
C LYS A 40 15.31 -9.49 -7.49
N ILE A 41 14.46 -8.83 -6.70
CA ILE A 41 13.10 -9.33 -6.36
C ILE A 41 12.13 -9.16 -7.56
N LEU A 42 12.37 -8.19 -8.45
CA LEU A 42 11.54 -7.92 -9.62
C LEU A 42 11.53 -9.01 -10.70
N LYS A 43 12.52 -9.94 -10.71
CA LYS A 43 12.66 -10.93 -11.80
C LYS A 43 11.81 -12.20 -11.65
N ASN A 44 11.26 -12.51 -10.47
CA ASN A 44 10.72 -13.85 -10.18
C ASN A 44 9.25 -13.92 -9.73
N GLN A 45 8.38 -12.99 -10.14
CA GLN A 45 6.94 -13.10 -9.81
C GLN A 45 6.03 -12.70 -10.98
N LYS A 46 5.21 -13.65 -11.48
CA LYS A 46 3.91 -13.33 -12.09
C LYS A 46 2.83 -13.54 -11.03
N PRO A 47 1.89 -12.58 -10.89
CA PRO A 47 0.62 -12.73 -11.58
C PRO A 47 0.05 -11.39 -12.14
N SER A 48 -0.98 -11.53 -12.98
CA SER A 48 -1.70 -10.51 -13.77
C SER A 48 -1.75 -9.08 -13.19
N SER A 49 -1.52 -8.10 -14.08
CA SER A 49 -1.32 -6.65 -13.85
C SER A 49 -0.02 -6.28 -13.13
N SER A 50 1.12 -6.45 -13.79
CA SER A 50 2.38 -5.86 -13.35
C SER A 50 2.27 -4.33 -13.40
N LEU A 51 2.48 -3.66 -12.27
CA LEU A 51 2.77 -2.22 -12.31
C LEU A 51 4.01 -2.01 -13.15
N ASP A 52 4.06 -0.88 -13.85
CA ASP A 52 5.26 -0.43 -14.52
C ASP A 52 6.42 -0.32 -13.50
N PRO A 53 7.63 -0.79 -13.81
CA PRO A 53 8.83 -0.49 -13.03
C PRO A 53 8.97 0.97 -12.61
N GLU A 54 8.59 1.93 -13.47
CA GLU A 54 8.62 3.36 -13.14
C GLU A 54 7.65 3.69 -12.00
N ASP A 55 6.43 3.16 -12.05
CA ASP A 55 5.42 3.32 -11.01
C ASP A 55 5.87 2.69 -9.68
N VAL A 56 6.53 1.54 -9.72
CA VAL A 56 7.09 0.89 -8.52
C VAL A 56 8.18 1.77 -7.89
N LEU A 57 9.11 2.27 -8.70
CA LEU A 57 10.18 3.16 -8.23
C LEU A 57 9.59 4.42 -7.61
N LYS A 58 8.61 5.02 -8.26
CA LYS A 58 7.90 6.21 -7.78
C LYS A 58 7.20 5.99 -6.45
N LEU A 59 6.54 4.86 -6.24
CA LEU A 59 5.91 4.54 -4.95
C LEU A 59 6.94 4.26 -3.85
N SER A 60 8.05 3.61 -4.18
CA SER A 60 9.10 3.29 -3.20
C SER A 60 9.85 4.53 -2.68
N THR A 61 9.94 5.58 -3.51
CA THR A 61 10.64 6.84 -3.23
C THR A 61 9.71 8.01 -2.93
N ILE A 62 8.39 7.76 -2.86
CA ILE A 62 7.40 8.82 -2.66
C ILE A 62 7.65 9.58 -1.35
N ASN A 63 7.64 10.90 -1.42
CA ASN A 63 7.68 11.78 -0.25
C ASN A 63 6.39 12.61 -0.20
N ILE A 64 5.50 12.23 0.72
CA ILE A 64 4.20 12.84 0.90
C ILE A 64 4.38 14.07 1.80
N THR A 65 3.94 15.20 1.27
CA THR A 65 3.96 16.51 1.90
C THR A 65 2.55 17.09 1.99
N PHE A 66 2.28 17.81 3.07
CA PHE A 66 1.00 18.48 3.31
C PHE A 66 1.18 19.99 3.16
N ARG A 67 0.19 20.64 2.54
CA ARG A 67 0.04 22.12 2.57
C ARG A 67 -0.80 22.63 3.74
N HIS A 68 -1.31 21.70 4.54
CA HIS A 68 -2.24 21.99 5.64
C HIS A 68 -1.74 21.27 6.87
N GLU A 69 -2.11 21.81 8.02
CA GLU A 69 -1.87 21.16 9.29
C GLU A 69 -2.67 19.87 9.39
N ILE A 70 -2.01 18.84 9.93
CA ILE A 70 -2.63 17.55 10.19
C ILE A 70 -3.32 17.65 11.54
N PRO A 71 -4.62 17.34 11.65
CA PRO A 71 -5.32 17.36 12.93
C PRO A 71 -4.59 16.47 13.96
N PRO A 72 -4.41 16.91 15.22
CA PRO A 72 -3.63 16.18 16.23
C PRO A 72 -4.06 14.72 16.39
N GLN A 73 -5.36 14.44 16.34
CA GLN A 73 -5.91 13.10 16.47
C GLN A 73 -5.46 12.15 15.36
N HIS A 74 -5.19 12.66 14.16
CA HIS A 74 -4.67 11.87 13.04
C HIS A 74 -3.15 11.63 13.13
N THR A 75 -2.48 12.11 14.18
CA THR A 75 -1.07 11.82 14.45
C THR A 75 -0.87 10.62 15.39
N ILE A 76 -1.90 10.26 16.15
CA ILE A 76 -1.91 9.22 17.19
C ILE A 76 -1.74 7.81 16.59
N GLU A 77 -2.48 7.49 15.52
CA GLU A 77 -2.44 6.17 14.90
C GLU A 77 -1.12 5.93 14.15
N ARG A 78 -0.18 5.21 14.78
CA ARG A 78 1.14 4.92 14.20
C ARG A 78 1.09 3.98 12.99
N LEU A 79 0.22 2.97 13.04
CA LEU A 79 0.10 1.90 12.03
C LEU A 79 -1.22 2.01 11.25
N ALA A 80 -1.59 3.26 10.92
CA ALA A 80 -2.80 3.59 10.18
C ALA A 80 -3.01 2.66 8.98
N GLY A 81 -4.20 2.08 8.88
CA GLY A 81 -4.62 1.19 7.80
C GLY A 81 -4.11 -0.27 7.88
N THR A 82 -3.19 -0.59 8.79
CA THR A 82 -2.72 -1.98 8.99
C THR A 82 -3.35 -2.62 10.22
N ARG A 83 -3.49 -1.86 11.32
CA ARG A 83 -4.04 -2.34 12.59
C ARG A 83 -5.16 -1.42 13.07
N VAL A 84 -6.21 -2.01 13.66
CA VAL A 84 -7.26 -1.28 14.37
C VAL A 84 -6.64 -0.49 15.54
N PRO A 85 -7.04 0.76 15.83
CA PRO A 85 -6.52 1.51 16.97
C PRO A 85 -6.73 0.77 18.30
N THR A 86 -5.71 0.78 19.16
CA THR A 86 -5.76 0.20 20.52
C THR A 86 -6.76 0.95 21.39
N LYS A 87 -7.08 0.39 22.56
CA LYS A 87 -7.91 1.10 23.55
C LYS A 87 -7.25 2.43 23.98
N GLY A 88 -5.92 2.44 24.15
CA GLY A 88 -5.14 3.64 24.47
C GLY A 88 -5.18 4.69 23.36
N GLU A 89 -4.88 4.30 22.12
CA GLU A 89 -4.95 5.19 20.95
C GLU A 89 -6.36 5.79 20.79
N LYS A 90 -7.41 4.99 21.01
CA LYS A 90 -8.81 5.49 20.99
C LYS A 90 -9.10 6.47 22.11
N ALA A 91 -8.59 6.23 23.31
CA ALA A 91 -8.76 7.14 24.44
C ALA A 91 -8.07 8.49 24.19
N GLU A 92 -6.88 8.47 23.57
CA GLU A 92 -6.16 9.69 23.19
C GLU A 92 -6.89 10.45 22.08
N ILE A 93 -7.39 9.77 21.04
CA ILE A 93 -8.19 10.42 19.98
C ILE A 93 -9.43 11.10 20.57
N LYS A 94 -10.09 10.45 21.53
CA LYS A 94 -11.27 10.97 22.21
C LYS A 94 -11.02 12.27 23.00
N LYS A 95 -9.76 12.58 23.35
CA LYS A 95 -9.41 13.87 23.97
C LYS A 95 -9.60 15.06 23.02
N TYR A 96 -9.57 14.81 21.71
CA TYR A 96 -9.69 15.84 20.68
C TYR A 96 -11.06 15.84 19.98
N VAL A 97 -11.67 14.67 19.80
CA VAL A 97 -12.92 14.53 19.03
C VAL A 97 -13.68 13.27 19.40
N GLU A 98 -15.00 13.32 19.37
CA GLU A 98 -15.82 12.12 19.46
C GLU A 98 -15.66 11.26 18.20
N ILE A 99 -15.33 9.98 18.38
CA ILE A 99 -15.12 9.05 17.27
C ILE A 99 -16.47 8.59 16.72
N LYS A 100 -16.80 9.02 15.50
CA LYS A 100 -18.01 8.59 14.78
C LYS A 100 -17.91 7.10 14.44
N LYS A 101 -18.86 6.33 14.98
CA LYS A 101 -19.02 4.89 14.72
C LYS A 101 -20.06 4.65 13.64
N GLY A 102 -20.13 3.43 13.13
CA GLY A 102 -21.16 3.03 12.17
C GLY A 102 -20.78 3.33 10.71
N PRO A 103 -21.77 3.20 9.80
CA PRO A 103 -21.55 3.26 8.35
C PRO A 103 -21.02 4.63 7.91
N PHE A 104 -20.33 4.64 6.78
CA PHE A 104 -19.93 5.87 6.11
C PHE A 104 -21.11 6.39 5.29
N ASP A 105 -21.38 7.68 5.40
CA ASP A 105 -22.38 8.36 4.58
C ASP A 105 -21.83 8.69 3.17
N PRO A 106 -22.70 9.00 2.20
CA PRO A 106 -22.27 9.33 0.85
C PRO A 106 -21.35 10.55 0.76
N GLU A 107 -21.47 11.52 1.68
CA GLU A 107 -20.64 12.72 1.70
C GLU A 107 -19.21 12.40 2.15
N GLU A 108 -19.06 11.52 3.16
CA GLU A 108 -17.78 11.00 3.61
C GLU A 108 -17.09 10.21 2.49
N ASP A 109 -17.82 9.38 1.75
CA ASP A 109 -17.30 8.67 0.59
C ASP A 109 -16.84 9.62 -0.51
N ALA A 110 -17.68 10.61 -0.85
CA ALA A 110 -17.35 11.65 -1.83
C ALA A 110 -16.08 12.40 -1.41
N ARG A 111 -15.89 12.64 -0.11
CA ARG A 111 -14.67 13.25 0.44
C ARG A 111 -13.45 12.35 0.25
N ILE A 112 -13.54 11.05 0.55
CA ILE A 112 -12.43 10.10 0.34
C ILE A 112 -12.04 10.05 -1.15
N VAL A 113 -13.02 9.96 -2.04
CA VAL A 113 -12.79 9.94 -3.49
C VAL A 113 -12.14 11.23 -3.98
N HIS A 114 -12.61 12.38 -3.49
CA HIS A 114 -12.02 13.68 -3.80
C HIS A 114 -10.57 13.79 -3.32
N ASN A 115 -10.29 13.34 -2.10
CA ASN A 115 -8.95 13.35 -1.52
C ASN A 115 -8.01 12.42 -2.30
N TRP A 116 -8.47 11.24 -2.70
CA TRP A 116 -7.72 10.35 -3.61
C TRP A 116 -7.37 11.04 -4.92
N ARG A 117 -8.35 11.67 -5.59
CA ARG A 117 -8.12 12.39 -6.86
C ARG A 117 -7.11 13.54 -6.69
N LYS A 118 -7.18 14.28 -5.58
CA LYS A 118 -6.21 15.34 -5.26
C LYS A 118 -4.81 14.77 -5.01
N PHE A 119 -4.72 13.67 -4.28
CA PHE A 119 -3.46 12.95 -4.06
C PHE A 119 -2.85 12.53 -5.40
N CYS A 120 -3.63 11.87 -6.26
CA CYS A 120 -3.18 11.45 -7.58
C CYS A 120 -2.70 12.63 -8.42
N LYS A 121 -3.45 13.72 -8.47
CA LYS A 121 -3.04 14.94 -9.20
C LYS A 121 -1.71 15.49 -8.67
N ARG A 122 -1.53 15.54 -7.35
CA ARG A 122 -0.31 16.08 -6.73
C ARG A 122 0.93 15.25 -7.04
N TYR A 123 0.83 13.93 -6.99
CA TYR A 123 1.95 13.03 -7.22
C TYR A 123 2.00 12.48 -8.65
N LYS A 124 1.26 13.12 -9.58
CA LYS A 124 1.15 12.73 -11.00
C LYS A 124 0.86 11.23 -11.16
N TRP A 125 -0.01 10.68 -10.33
CA TRP A 125 -0.37 9.27 -10.32
C TRP A 125 -1.65 9.04 -11.13
N ASN A 126 -1.73 7.92 -11.85
CA ASN A 126 -2.95 7.55 -12.54
C ASN A 126 -4.01 7.08 -11.53
N LYS A 127 -5.09 7.87 -11.37
CA LYS A 127 -6.18 7.60 -10.41
C LYS A 127 -6.87 6.24 -10.59
N ASN A 128 -6.78 5.63 -11.78
CA ASN A 128 -7.37 4.34 -12.09
C ASN A 128 -6.50 3.17 -11.57
N ILE A 129 -5.21 3.42 -11.31
CA ILE A 129 -4.28 2.43 -10.74
C ILE A 129 -4.36 2.51 -9.21
N THR A 130 -5.34 1.79 -8.64
CA THR A 130 -5.61 1.83 -7.20
C THR A 130 -4.98 0.66 -6.44
N HIS A 131 -4.79 -0.49 -7.11
CA HIS A 131 -4.29 -1.74 -6.51
C HIS A 131 -3.11 -1.58 -5.53
N PRO A 132 -2.07 -0.75 -5.80
CA PRO A 132 -0.92 -0.58 -4.91
C PRO A 132 -1.28 0.06 -3.57
N PHE A 133 -2.34 0.86 -3.56
CA PHE A 133 -2.83 1.58 -2.39
C PHE A 133 -3.93 0.80 -1.65
N LEU A 134 -4.54 -0.22 -2.27
CA LEU A 134 -5.51 -1.09 -1.61
C LEU A 134 -4.84 -2.17 -0.76
N HIS A 135 -3.64 -2.59 -1.18
CA HIS A 135 -2.87 -3.65 -0.55
C HIS A 135 -1.49 -3.11 -0.19
N VAL A 136 -1.39 -2.51 0.99
CA VAL A 136 -0.15 -1.97 1.53
C VAL A 136 1.01 -2.97 1.46
N LYS A 137 0.72 -4.26 1.67
CA LYS A 137 1.66 -5.38 1.57
C LYS A 137 1.13 -6.42 0.59
N ARG A 138 1.95 -6.83 -0.37
CA ARG A 138 1.69 -7.97 -1.27
C ARG A 138 2.97 -8.78 -1.45
N SER A 139 2.89 -10.10 -1.29
CA SER A 139 4.03 -11.02 -1.48
C SER A 139 5.31 -10.63 -0.70
N GLY A 140 5.15 -10.09 0.51
CA GLY A 140 6.27 -9.65 1.36
C GLY A 140 6.81 -8.24 1.07
N PHE A 141 6.35 -7.58 0.00
CA PHE A 141 6.78 -6.25 -0.41
C PHE A 141 5.73 -5.18 -0.07
N PHE A 142 6.21 -3.97 0.25
CA PHE A 142 5.39 -2.78 0.45
C PHE A 142 5.59 -1.84 -0.73
N TYR A 143 4.51 -1.46 -1.43
CA TYR A 143 4.62 -0.50 -2.55
C TYR A 143 5.12 0.87 -2.07
N ILE A 144 4.53 1.38 -0.98
CA ILE A 144 5.04 2.55 -0.26
C ILE A 144 5.93 2.01 0.86
N SER A 145 7.24 2.00 0.64
CA SER A 145 8.23 1.38 1.54
C SER A 145 8.27 2.00 2.95
N PRO A 146 8.30 3.34 3.12
CA PRO A 146 8.42 3.92 4.46
C PRO A 146 7.09 3.88 5.23
N VAL A 147 7.13 3.41 6.49
CA VAL A 147 5.95 3.37 7.38
C VAL A 147 5.32 4.76 7.53
N ASN A 148 6.16 5.79 7.66
CA ASN A 148 5.71 7.17 7.82
C ASN A 148 4.94 7.65 6.59
N GLU A 149 5.42 7.34 5.39
CA GLU A 149 4.74 7.71 4.14
C GLU A 149 3.40 6.99 3.98
N ARG A 150 3.30 5.73 4.41
CA ARG A 150 2.01 5.05 4.47
C ARG A 150 1.01 5.76 5.38
N ARG A 151 1.45 6.17 6.58
CA ARG A 151 0.59 6.95 7.48
C ARG A 151 0.19 8.27 6.84
N LYS A 152 1.12 8.98 6.20
CA LYS A 152 0.84 10.24 5.51
C LYS A 152 -0.15 10.08 4.36
N PHE A 153 -0.07 8.98 3.62
CA PHE A 153 -1.06 8.65 2.60
C PHE A 153 -2.46 8.55 3.21
N VAL A 154 -2.62 7.80 4.30
CA VAL A 154 -3.93 7.67 4.97
C VAL A 154 -4.40 9.01 5.55
N GLN A 155 -3.50 9.82 6.11
CA GLN A 155 -3.81 11.19 6.56
C GLN A 155 -4.31 12.06 5.39
N ALA A 156 -3.70 11.94 4.20
CA ALA A 156 -4.16 12.65 3.01
C ALA A 156 -5.57 12.23 2.58
N LEU A 157 -5.91 10.94 2.71
CA LEU A 157 -7.28 10.43 2.48
C LEU A 157 -8.27 10.95 3.52
N ALA A 158 -7.85 11.07 4.78
CA ALA A 158 -8.69 11.46 5.90
C ALA A 158 -8.93 12.97 6.03
N LYS A 159 -8.41 13.78 5.09
CA LYS A 159 -8.59 15.23 5.11
C LYS A 159 -10.08 15.61 5.15
N GLY A 160 -10.48 16.32 6.21
CA GLY A 160 -11.88 16.72 6.43
C GLY A 160 -12.77 15.64 7.05
N LEU A 161 -12.18 14.53 7.53
CA LEU A 161 -12.86 13.42 8.23
C LEU A 161 -12.30 13.30 9.65
N ASN A 162 -12.36 14.41 10.39
CA ASN A 162 -11.66 14.58 11.66
C ASN A 162 -12.18 13.67 12.77
N ASN A 163 -13.46 13.30 12.72
CA ASN A 163 -14.15 12.42 13.67
C ASN A 163 -14.05 10.92 13.29
N ARG A 164 -13.35 10.57 12.20
CA ARG A 164 -13.07 9.19 11.80
C ARG A 164 -11.62 8.84 12.09
N THR A 165 -11.38 7.59 12.49
CA THR A 165 -10.02 7.06 12.66
C THR A 165 -9.37 6.83 11.29
N LEU A 166 -8.05 7.01 11.20
CA LEU A 166 -7.28 6.74 9.98
C LEU A 166 -7.48 5.29 9.52
N TYR A 167 -7.51 4.34 10.46
CA TYR A 167 -7.86 2.96 10.17
C TYR A 167 -9.21 2.82 9.45
N SER A 168 -10.27 3.47 9.98
CA SER A 168 -11.61 3.37 9.40
C SER A 168 -11.68 3.98 8.00
N VAL A 169 -11.03 5.15 7.80
CA VAL A 169 -10.95 5.82 6.50
C VAL A 169 -10.23 4.96 5.47
N TYR A 170 -9.08 4.37 5.84
CA TYR A 170 -8.34 3.49 4.93
C TYR A 170 -9.14 2.24 4.55
N HIS A 171 -9.82 1.63 5.52
CA HIS A 171 -10.69 0.49 5.25
C HIS A 171 -11.86 0.87 4.35
N ARG A 172 -12.45 2.06 4.54
CA ARG A 172 -13.50 2.55 3.65
C ARG A 172 -12.97 2.77 2.23
N PHE A 173 -11.82 3.42 2.09
CA PHE A 173 -11.13 3.58 0.79
C PHE A 173 -10.95 2.23 0.07
N ARG A 174 -10.49 1.20 0.79
CA ARG A 174 -10.35 -0.15 0.22
C ARG A 174 -11.67 -0.74 -0.29
N ASN A 175 -12.76 -0.46 0.41
CA ASN A 175 -14.09 -0.95 0.03
C ASN A 175 -14.64 -0.20 -1.19
N ILE A 176 -14.47 1.13 -1.26
CA ILE A 176 -14.89 1.96 -2.39
C ILE A 176 -14.25 1.48 -3.70
N TYR A 177 -12.94 1.17 -3.65
CA TYR A 177 -12.18 0.72 -4.82
C TYR A 177 -12.01 -0.81 -4.88
N SER A 178 -12.79 -1.56 -4.10
CA SER A 178 -12.81 -3.03 -4.20
C SER A 178 -13.52 -3.47 -5.46
N SER A 179 -13.10 -4.59 -6.04
CA SER A 179 -13.83 -5.25 -7.13
C SER A 179 -15.10 -5.97 -6.66
N HIS A 180 -15.23 -6.24 -5.36
CA HIS A 180 -16.36 -6.99 -4.80
C HIS A 180 -17.57 -6.09 -4.56
N LYS A 181 -18.76 -6.63 -4.82
CA LYS A 181 -20.03 -5.97 -4.49
C LYS A 181 -20.16 -5.70 -2.99
N GLN A 182 -20.57 -4.49 -2.63
CA GLN A 182 -20.76 -4.04 -1.25
C GLN A 182 -22.22 -3.68 -0.91
N ASP A 183 -23.14 -3.81 -1.86
CA ASP A 183 -24.59 -3.60 -1.69
C ASP A 183 -25.25 -4.75 -0.88
N ARG A 184 -26.55 -4.61 -0.60
CA ARG A 184 -27.32 -5.65 0.10
C ARG A 184 -27.44 -6.90 -0.76
N TYR A 185 -27.53 -8.07 -0.11
CA TYR A 185 -27.83 -9.31 -0.80
C TYR A 185 -29.24 -9.25 -1.37
N THR A 186 -29.36 -9.64 -2.64
CA THR A 186 -30.65 -9.81 -3.30
C THR A 186 -31.27 -11.17 -2.95
N PRO A 187 -32.60 -11.32 -3.05
CA PRO A 187 -33.26 -12.61 -2.86
C PRO A 187 -32.69 -13.72 -3.77
N ASP A 188 -32.27 -13.36 -4.98
CA ASP A 188 -31.66 -14.30 -5.93
C ASP A 188 -30.27 -14.76 -5.47
N GLU A 189 -29.44 -13.82 -4.96
CA GLU A 189 -28.14 -14.17 -4.36
C GLU A 189 -28.32 -15.08 -3.14
N ASP A 190 -29.34 -14.82 -2.30
CA ASP A 190 -29.65 -15.67 -1.15
C ASP A 190 -30.08 -17.08 -1.55
N ARG A 191 -30.92 -17.20 -2.59
CA ARG A 191 -31.33 -18.51 -3.13
C ARG A 191 -30.13 -19.28 -3.67
N ILE A 192 -29.27 -18.64 -4.46
CA ILE A 192 -28.06 -19.26 -5.00
C ILE A 192 -27.15 -19.71 -3.85
N LEU A 193 -26.97 -18.87 -2.83
CA LEU A 193 -26.16 -19.16 -1.65
C LEU A 193 -26.69 -20.39 -0.89
N MET A 194 -27.97 -20.39 -0.55
CA MET A 194 -28.58 -21.46 0.25
C MET A 194 -28.58 -22.79 -0.50
N ASN A 195 -28.97 -22.80 -1.78
CA ASN A 195 -29.00 -24.03 -2.57
C ASN A 195 -27.60 -24.62 -2.71
N SER A 196 -26.60 -23.79 -3.06
CA SER A 196 -25.24 -24.28 -3.24
C SER A 196 -24.62 -24.85 -1.96
N ILE A 197 -24.98 -24.31 -0.79
CA ILE A 197 -24.51 -24.86 0.49
C ILE A 197 -25.26 -26.15 0.82
N HIS A 198 -26.58 -26.17 0.64
CA HIS A 198 -27.42 -27.35 0.88
C HIS A 198 -27.03 -28.55 0.02
N ASP A 199 -26.79 -28.31 -1.27
CA ASP A 199 -26.40 -29.36 -2.22
C ASP A 199 -25.04 -29.97 -1.85
N ASN A 200 -24.07 -29.14 -1.45
CA ASN A 200 -22.78 -29.63 -0.94
C ASN A 200 -22.98 -30.48 0.31
N LEU A 201 -23.79 -30.02 1.27
CA LEU A 201 -24.03 -30.76 2.51
C LEU A 201 -24.74 -32.10 2.27
N LYS A 202 -25.73 -32.13 1.36
CA LYS A 202 -26.40 -33.38 0.95
C LYS A 202 -25.44 -34.40 0.34
N ASN A 203 -24.44 -33.92 -0.40
CA ASN A 203 -23.42 -34.77 -1.02
C ASN A 203 -22.28 -35.14 -0.06
N GLY A 204 -22.36 -34.75 1.23
CA GLY A 204 -21.31 -34.98 2.22
C GLY A 204 -20.08 -34.07 2.07
N GLU A 205 -20.16 -33.05 1.22
CA GLU A 205 -19.07 -32.13 0.93
C GLU A 205 -19.09 -30.89 1.84
N LYS A 206 -17.90 -30.35 2.11
CA LYS A 206 -17.78 -29.09 2.85
C LYS A 206 -18.18 -27.90 1.96
N PRO A 207 -18.94 -26.92 2.47
CA PRO A 207 -19.34 -25.75 1.69
C PRO A 207 -18.15 -24.99 1.12
N ASN A 208 -18.09 -24.88 -0.21
CA ASN A 208 -16.99 -24.17 -0.88
C ASN A 208 -17.26 -22.66 -0.97
N TYR A 209 -17.01 -21.96 0.14
CA TYR A 209 -17.17 -20.51 0.21
C TYR A 209 -16.29 -19.74 -0.78
N ALA A 210 -15.18 -20.31 -1.25
CA ALA A 210 -14.30 -19.64 -2.22
C ALA A 210 -14.92 -19.60 -3.62
N ILE A 211 -15.57 -20.69 -4.03
CA ILE A 211 -16.33 -20.74 -5.29
C ILE A 211 -17.52 -19.79 -5.22
N LEU A 212 -18.28 -19.81 -4.11
CA LEU A 212 -19.44 -18.92 -3.92
C LEU A 212 -19.05 -17.44 -3.92
N ALA A 213 -17.95 -17.10 -3.25
CA ALA A 213 -17.40 -15.74 -3.25
C ALA A 213 -17.11 -15.25 -4.68
N LYS A 214 -16.49 -16.09 -5.51
CA LYS A 214 -16.24 -15.76 -6.92
C LYS A 214 -17.55 -15.62 -7.71
N LYS A 215 -18.47 -16.59 -7.56
CA LYS A 215 -19.75 -16.63 -8.29
C LYS A 215 -20.62 -15.41 -8.01
N LEU A 216 -20.70 -14.98 -6.74
CA LEU A 216 -21.52 -13.83 -6.33
C LEU A 216 -20.75 -12.50 -6.35
N ASN A 217 -19.46 -12.51 -6.72
CA ASN A 217 -18.55 -11.37 -6.63
C ASN A 217 -18.58 -10.70 -5.23
N ARG A 218 -18.54 -11.52 -4.18
CA ARG A 218 -18.55 -11.11 -2.77
C ARG A 218 -17.31 -11.64 -2.07
N THR A 219 -16.97 -11.06 -0.91
CA THR A 219 -15.90 -11.62 -0.09
C THR A 219 -16.37 -12.90 0.62
N ARG A 220 -15.47 -13.87 0.84
CA ARG A 220 -15.75 -15.11 1.61
C ARG A 220 -16.38 -14.82 2.98
N ALA A 221 -15.87 -13.80 3.66
CA ALA A 221 -16.37 -13.38 4.96
C ALA A 221 -17.79 -12.77 4.89
N SER A 222 -18.16 -12.13 3.78
CA SER A 222 -19.53 -11.64 3.57
C SER A 222 -20.49 -12.81 3.33
N ILE A 223 -20.10 -13.77 2.50
CA ILE A 223 -20.89 -14.98 2.22
C ILE A 223 -21.19 -15.76 3.50
N TRP A 224 -20.16 -16.06 4.30
CA TRP A 224 -20.33 -16.81 5.54
C TRP A 224 -21.26 -16.09 6.52
N ARG A 225 -21.08 -14.77 6.71
CA ARG A 225 -21.97 -13.97 7.56
C ARG A 225 -23.41 -13.99 7.06
N ARG A 226 -23.63 -13.89 5.75
CA ARG A 226 -24.98 -13.93 5.17
C ARG A 226 -25.63 -15.29 5.40
N TYR A 227 -24.90 -16.38 5.17
CA TYR A 227 -25.38 -17.72 5.43
C TYR A 227 -25.84 -17.90 6.90
N VAL A 228 -24.99 -17.53 7.86
CA VAL A 228 -25.32 -17.61 9.30
C VAL A 228 -26.57 -16.80 9.66
N LEU A 229 -26.80 -15.65 9.01
CA LEU A 229 -28.02 -14.86 9.23
C LEU A 229 -29.26 -15.54 8.65
N LEU A 230 -29.15 -16.14 7.47
CA LEU A 230 -30.26 -16.83 6.81
C LEU A 230 -30.65 -18.11 7.55
N THR A 231 -29.69 -18.85 8.11
CA THR A 231 -29.99 -20.06 8.91
C THR A 231 -30.73 -19.70 10.19
N LYS A 232 -30.25 -18.71 10.93
CA LYS A 232 -30.93 -18.21 12.14
C LYS A 232 -32.34 -17.71 11.87
N LYS A 233 -32.53 -17.04 10.74
CA LYS A 233 -33.86 -16.57 10.33
C LYS A 233 -34.80 -17.76 10.09
N LYS A 234 -34.34 -18.81 9.40
CA LYS A 234 -35.16 -20.01 9.16
C LYS A 234 -35.52 -20.75 10.45
N GLU A 235 -34.58 -20.86 11.40
CA GLU A 235 -34.84 -21.46 12.71
C GLU A 235 -35.96 -20.70 13.43
N ASN A 236 -35.86 -19.37 13.51
CA ASN A 236 -36.87 -18.54 14.16
C ASN A 236 -38.23 -18.50 13.42
N ASP A 237 -38.25 -18.69 12.10
CA ASP A 237 -39.49 -18.72 11.30
C ASP A 237 -40.17 -20.12 11.35
N SER A 238 -39.51 -21.13 11.95
CA SER A 238 -40.02 -22.52 12.07
C SER A 238 -40.53 -22.87 13.47
N ASP A 239 -40.38 -21.95 14.44
CA ASP A 239 -40.95 -21.98 15.79
C ASP A 239 -42.25 -21.17 15.85
#